data_AF-A0A837C903-F1
#
_entry.id   AF-A0A837C903-F1
#
_cell.length_a   1.000
_cell.length_b   1.000
_cell.length_c   1.000
_cell.angle_alpha   90.00
_cell.angle_beta   90.00
_cell.angle_gamma   90.00
#
_symmetry.space_group_name_H-M   'P 1'
#
loop_
_entity.id
_entity.type
_entity.pdbx_description
1 polymer ?
#
loop_
_entity_poly.entity_id
_entity_poly.type
_entity_poly.pdbx_seq_one_letter_code
_entity_poly.pdbx_strand_id
1 'polypeptide(L)'
;MAAEGQDQATIAGQLGMHRKTLMDIVKRCPEVEEALNAGKAALADELTHHLLAAARKGNVVAAIYLTKARLGWVEGVAPETRPNIIINLPDAATPEAYLKAIKVIEPAEGQP
;
A
#
# COMPACT_ATOMS: atom_id res chain seq x y z
N MET A 1 23.73 -12.56 -1.45
CA MET A 1 22.82 -11.60 -2.11
C MET A 1 21.50 -11.40 -1.35
N ALA A 2 20.46 -12.23 -1.54
CA ALA A 2 19.16 -12.03 -0.85
C ALA A 2 19.24 -12.21 0.67
N ALA A 3 20.00 -13.19 1.14
CA ALA A 3 20.28 -13.40 2.56
C ALA A 3 21.12 -12.28 3.20
N GLU A 4 21.82 -11.48 2.39
CA GLU A 4 22.62 -10.33 2.86
C GLU A 4 21.80 -9.03 2.90
N GLY A 5 20.49 -9.09 2.65
CA GLY A 5 19.62 -7.90 2.69
C GLY A 5 19.63 -7.05 1.44
N GLN A 6 20.18 -7.53 0.32
CA GLN A 6 20.13 -6.80 -0.94
C GLN A 6 18.71 -6.77 -1.52
N ASP A 7 18.32 -5.61 -2.04
CA ASP A 7 17.08 -5.45 -2.78
C ASP A 7 17.15 -6.11 -4.18
N GLN A 8 15.98 -6.35 -4.79
CA GLN A 8 15.90 -7.03 -6.08
C GLN A 8 16.52 -6.27 -7.26
N ALA A 9 16.60 -4.94 -7.21
CA ALA A 9 17.27 -4.16 -8.25
C ALA A 9 18.79 -4.33 -8.16
N THR A 10 19.34 -4.32 -6.94
CA THR A 10 20.74 -4.60 -6.68
C THR A 10 21.11 -6.01 -7.13
N ILE A 11 20.32 -7.02 -6.77
CA ILE A 11 20.52 -8.42 -7.21
C ILE A 11 20.49 -8.52 -8.73
N ALA A 12 19.51 -7.88 -9.39
CA ALA A 12 19.42 -7.89 -10.84
C ALA A 12 20.65 -7.25 -11.50
N GLY A 13 21.13 -6.13 -10.95
CA GLY A 13 22.33 -5.46 -11.41
C GLY A 13 23.59 -6.34 -11.30
N GLN A 14 23.73 -7.08 -10.19
CA GLN A 14 24.84 -8.03 -10.01
C GLN A 14 24.77 -9.22 -10.98
N LEU A 15 23.56 -9.64 -11.34
CA LEU A 15 23.32 -10.69 -12.35
C LEU A 15 23.41 -10.17 -13.80
N GLY A 16 23.75 -8.89 -14.01
CA GLY A 16 23.90 -8.29 -15.33
C GLY A 16 22.57 -8.15 -16.09
N MET A 17 21.45 -8.06 -15.39
CA MET A 17 20.13 -7.95 -16.01
C MET A 17 19.28 -6.83 -15.42
N HIS A 18 18.30 -6.37 -16.19
CA HIS A 18 17.35 -5.38 -15.70
C HIS A 18 16.41 -5.99 -14.65
N ARG A 19 15.99 -5.21 -13.64
CA ARG A 19 15.08 -5.66 -12.57
C ARG A 19 13.82 -6.33 -13.10
N LYS A 20 13.24 -5.79 -14.17
CA LYS A 20 12.05 -6.36 -14.81
C LYS A 20 12.30 -7.78 -15.33
N THR A 21 13.46 -8.01 -15.96
CA THR A 21 13.88 -9.33 -16.45
C THR A 21 13.98 -10.33 -15.30
N LEU A 22 14.59 -9.94 -14.17
CA LEU A 22 14.64 -10.78 -12.98
C LEU A 22 13.23 -11.14 -12.49
N MET A 23 12.31 -10.17 -12.41
CA MET A 23 10.92 -10.44 -11.99
C MET A 23 10.19 -11.38 -12.94
N ASP A 24 10.40 -11.25 -14.25
CA ASP A 24 9.80 -12.13 -15.24
C ASP A 24 10.40 -13.54 -15.18
N ILE A 25 11.67 -13.69 -14.78
CA ILE A 25 12.29 -14.99 -14.50
C ILE A 25 11.68 -15.62 -13.24
N VAL A 26 11.59 -14.87 -12.14
CA VAL A 26 11.00 -15.36 -10.86
C VAL A 26 9.59 -15.90 -11.09
N LYS A 27 8.76 -15.23 -11.88
CA LYS A 27 7.40 -15.69 -12.20
C LYS A 27 7.34 -16.96 -13.04
N ARG A 28 8.35 -17.20 -13.89
CA ARG A 28 8.37 -18.34 -14.83
C ARG A 28 9.11 -19.54 -14.25
N CYS A 29 10.04 -19.32 -13.34
CA CYS A 29 10.96 -20.31 -12.82
C CYS A 29 10.81 -20.41 -11.29
N PRO A 30 10.01 -21.37 -10.78
CA PRO A 30 9.73 -21.49 -9.35
C PRO A 30 11.00 -21.72 -8.52
N GLU A 31 12.01 -22.41 -9.05
CA GLU A 31 13.30 -22.61 -8.38
C GLU A 31 14.00 -21.28 -8.02
N VAL A 32 13.87 -20.26 -8.86
CA VAL A 32 14.44 -18.93 -8.61
C VAL A 32 13.66 -18.21 -7.51
N GLU A 33 12.33 -18.36 -7.51
CA GLU A 33 11.49 -17.85 -6.43
C GLU A 33 11.83 -18.51 -5.09
N GLU A 34 11.97 -19.84 -5.07
CA GLU A 34 12.38 -20.60 -3.89
C GLU A 34 13.74 -20.15 -3.37
N ALA A 35 14.73 -19.98 -4.24
CA ALA A 35 16.06 -19.50 -3.85
C ALA A 35 16.02 -18.09 -3.24
N LEU A 36 15.24 -17.18 -3.83
CA LEU A 36 15.05 -15.83 -3.28
C LEU A 36 14.33 -15.85 -1.93
N ASN A 37 13.31 -16.70 -1.80
CA ASN A 37 12.53 -16.84 -0.57
C ASN A 37 13.37 -17.48 0.54
N ALA A 38 14.17 -18.49 0.24
CA ALA A 38 15.12 -19.09 1.17
C ALA A 38 16.13 -18.06 1.69
N GLY A 39 16.67 -17.23 0.79
CA GLY A 39 17.56 -16.13 1.18
C GLY A 39 16.87 -15.11 2.11
N LYS A 40 15.64 -14.69 1.77
CA LYS A 40 14.86 -13.78 2.62
C LYS A 40 14.52 -14.39 3.97
N ALA A 41 14.23 -15.70 4.02
CA ALA A 41 13.96 -16.40 5.27
C ALA A 41 15.19 -16.39 6.20
N ALA A 42 16.37 -16.69 5.66
CA ALA A 42 17.62 -16.63 6.43
C ALA A 42 17.87 -15.24 7.03
N LEU A 43 17.70 -14.17 6.23
CA LEU A 43 17.80 -12.80 6.72
C LEU A 43 16.74 -12.48 7.79
N ALA A 44 15.50 -12.90 7.57
CA ALA A 44 14.41 -12.66 8.51
C ALA A 44 14.67 -13.32 9.87
N ASP A 45 15.25 -14.52 9.87
CA ASP A 45 15.63 -15.23 11.09
C ASP A 45 16.77 -14.54 11.83
N GLU A 46 17.81 -14.09 11.12
CA GLU A 46 18.91 -13.32 11.68
C GLU A 46 18.43 -12.03 12.35
N LEU A 47 17.66 -11.21 11.63
CA LEU A 47 17.11 -9.95 12.16
C LEU A 47 16.17 -10.20 13.35
N THR A 48 15.39 -11.28 13.30
CA THR A 48 14.52 -11.68 14.43
C THR A 48 15.35 -12.06 15.65
N HIS A 49 16.47 -12.77 15.46
CA HIS A 49 17.37 -13.13 16.55
C HIS A 49 17.99 -11.89 17.20
N HIS A 50 18.42 -10.91 16.40
CA HIS A 50 18.93 -9.63 16.91
C HIS A 50 17.87 -8.83 17.69
N LEU A 51 16.66 -8.73 17.15
CA LEU A 51 15.53 -8.13 17.85
C LEU A 51 15.23 -8.83 19.18
N LEU A 52 15.25 -10.16 19.20
CA LEU A 52 14.97 -10.94 20.41
C LEU A 52 16.07 -10.75 21.45
N ALA A 53 17.33 -10.72 21.04
CA ALA A 53 18.46 -10.43 21.92
C ALA A 53 18.33 -9.02 22.53
N ALA A 54 17.94 -8.01 21.74
CA ALA A 54 17.72 -6.65 22.23
C ALA A 54 16.54 -6.57 23.21
N ALA A 55 15.42 -7.24 22.89
CA ALA A 55 14.25 -7.30 23.77
C ALA A 55 14.59 -7.95 25.12
N ARG A 56 15.35 -9.05 25.12
CA ARG A 56 15.84 -9.71 26.36
C ARG A 56 16.76 -8.82 27.20
N LYS A 57 17.47 -7.87 26.58
CA LYS A 57 18.28 -6.85 27.26
C LYS A 57 17.45 -5.67 27.80
N GLY A 58 16.12 -5.71 27.66
CA GLY A 58 15.23 -4.66 28.16
C GLY A 58 14.90 -3.56 27.15
N ASN A 59 15.24 -3.73 25.86
CA ASN A 59 14.79 -2.78 24.83
C ASN A 59 13.28 -2.94 24.60
N VAL A 60 12.51 -2.02 25.19
CA VAL A 60 11.04 -2.00 25.12
C VAL A 60 10.53 -1.87 23.69
N VAL A 61 11.20 -1.09 22.84
CA VAL A 61 10.81 -0.94 21.43
C VAL A 61 10.96 -2.25 20.67
N ALA A 62 12.06 -2.96 20.88
CA ALA A 62 12.27 -4.29 20.29
C ALA A 62 11.22 -5.30 20.78
N ALA A 63 10.86 -5.25 22.06
CA ALA A 63 9.81 -6.08 22.63
C ALA A 63 8.44 -5.80 22.00
N ILE A 64 8.03 -4.52 21.92
CA ILE A 64 6.78 -4.11 21.27
C ILE A 64 6.76 -4.54 19.79
N TYR A 65 7.86 -4.34 19.07
CA TYR A 65 7.92 -4.73 17.67
C TYR A 65 7.77 -6.24 17.49
N LEU A 66 8.44 -7.05 18.32
CA LEU A 66 8.32 -8.50 18.26
C LEU A 66 6.92 -9.01 18.63
N THR A 67 6.27 -8.43 19.64
CA THR A 67 4.90 -8.83 20.00
C THR A 67 3.91 -8.51 18.88
N LYS A 68 4.07 -7.37 18.19
CA LYS A 68 3.28 -7.03 17.00
C LYS A 68 3.59 -7.96 15.83
N ALA A 69 4.86 -8.09 15.46
CA ALA A 69 5.29 -8.79 14.25
C ALA A 69 5.21 -10.32 14.33
N ARG A 70 5.40 -10.92 15.52
CA ARG A 70 5.43 -12.39 15.71
C ARG A 70 4.25 -12.95 16.49
N LEU A 71 3.67 -12.17 17.40
CA LEU A 71 2.55 -12.62 18.24
C LEU A 71 1.20 -12.03 17.81
N GLY A 72 1.18 -11.19 16.77
CA GLY A 72 -0.05 -10.62 16.22
C GLY A 72 -0.73 -9.62 17.14
N TRP A 73 0.01 -8.95 18.02
CA TRP A 73 -0.56 -7.90 18.85
C TRP A 73 -0.99 -6.72 17.99
N VAL A 74 -2.25 -6.31 18.12
CA VAL A 74 -2.82 -5.16 17.41
C VAL A 74 -3.19 -4.10 18.44
N GLU A 75 -2.82 -2.86 18.16
CA GLU A 75 -3.24 -1.70 18.94
C GLU A 75 -4.39 -1.00 18.22
N GLY A 76 -5.46 -0.69 18.97
CA GLY A 76 -6.62 0.02 18.44
C GLY A 76 -7.42 -0.81 17.44
N VAL A 77 -8.48 -1.47 17.93
CA VAL A 77 -9.53 -1.92 17.02
C VAL A 77 -10.24 -0.65 16.57
N ALA A 78 -10.08 -0.27 15.30
CA ALA A 78 -10.85 0.83 14.73
C ALA A 78 -12.34 0.48 14.91
N PRO A 79 -13.16 1.38 15.50
CA PRO A 79 -14.59 1.12 15.62
C PRO A 79 -15.16 0.89 14.22
N GLU A 80 -16.00 -0.13 14.06
CA GLU A 80 -16.74 -0.36 12.81
C GLU A 80 -17.57 0.88 12.51
N THR A 81 -17.03 1.76 11.67
CA THR A 81 -17.72 2.97 11.25
C THR A 81 -18.44 2.61 9.96
N ARG A 82 -19.74 2.34 10.03
CA ARG A 82 -20.60 2.19 8.85
C ARG A 82 -21.20 3.57 8.55
N PRO A 83 -20.58 4.39 7.68
CA PRO A 83 -21.17 5.69 7.35
C PRO A 83 -22.52 5.46 6.68
N ASN A 84 -23.60 5.91 7.34
CA ASN A 84 -24.93 5.94 6.75
C ASN A 84 -25.01 7.14 5.78
N ILE A 85 -24.70 6.90 4.50
CA ILE A 85 -24.76 7.93 3.47
C ILE A 85 -26.19 7.96 2.92
N ILE A 86 -26.97 8.96 3.34
CA ILE A 86 -28.28 9.25 2.76
C ILE A 86 -28.06 10.20 1.58
N ILE A 87 -28.14 9.67 0.36
CA ILE A 87 -28.13 10.52 -0.86
C ILE A 87 -29.57 10.91 -1.15
N ASN A 88 -29.94 12.13 -0.80
CA ASN A 88 -31.21 12.71 -1.25
C ASN A 88 -31.07 13.09 -2.72
N LEU A 89 -31.60 12.27 -3.63
CA LEU A 89 -31.80 12.72 -5.00
C LEU A 89 -32.93 13.77 -5.00
N PRO A 90 -32.73 14.95 -5.63
CA PRO A 90 -33.84 15.83 -5.91
C PRO A 90 -34.82 15.10 -6.85
N ASP A 91 -36.10 15.24 -6.56
CA ASP A 91 -37.15 14.70 -7.43
C ASP A 91 -37.02 15.28 -8.84
N ALA A 92 -37.49 14.53 -9.85
CA ALA A 92 -37.37 14.96 -11.24
C ALA A 92 -38.04 16.33 -11.40
N ALA A 93 -37.24 17.40 -11.49
CA ALA A 93 -37.75 18.75 -11.60
C ALA A 93 -38.67 18.83 -12.82
N THR A 94 -39.90 19.31 -12.62
CA THR A 94 -40.86 19.45 -13.72
C THR A 94 -40.27 20.36 -14.79
N PRO A 95 -40.63 20.17 -16.08
CA PRO A 95 -40.11 20.99 -17.17
C PRO A 95 -40.26 22.51 -16.93
N GLU A 96 -41.29 22.91 -16.20
CA GLU A 96 -41.56 24.31 -15.82
C GLU A 96 -40.48 24.89 -14.89
N ALA A 97 -39.92 24.10 -13.98
CA ALA A 97 -38.86 24.52 -13.08
C ALA A 97 -37.54 24.75 -13.82
N TYR A 98 -37.26 23.97 -14.87
CA TYR A 98 -36.10 24.16 -15.74
C TYR A 98 -36.20 25.46 -16.55
N LEU A 99 -37.38 25.76 -17.11
CA LEU A 99 -37.59 26.96 -17.93
C LEU A 99 -37.38 28.26 -17.15
N LYS A 100 -37.75 28.29 -15.86
CA LYS A 100 -37.56 29.47 -15.00
C LYS A 100 -36.09 29.73 -14.63
N ALA A 101 -35.23 28.71 -14.68
CA ALA A 101 -33.81 28.81 -14.34
C ALA A 101 -32.94 29.29 -15.51
N ILE A 102 -33.45 29.28 -16.75
CA ILE A 102 -32.73 29.77 -17.92
C ILE A 102 -32.83 31.31 -17.93
N LYS A 103 -31.79 31.99 -17.43
CA LYS A 103 -31.57 33.41 -17.73
C LYS A 103 -30.84 33.52 -19.07
N VAL A 104 -31.58 33.88 -20.12
CA VAL A 104 -30.98 34.29 -21.40
C VAL A 104 -30.34 35.66 -21.16
N ILE A 105 -29.01 35.72 -21.23
CA ILE A 105 -28.28 36.99 -21.25
C ILE A 105 -28.30 37.43 -22.72
N GLU A 106 -29.13 38.42 -23.04
CA GLU A 106 -29.13 39.04 -24.36
C GLU A 106 -27.82 39.83 -24.56
N PRO A 107 -27.13 39.68 -25.71
CA PRO A 107 -25.92 40.43 -25.98
C PRO A 107 -26.27 41.91 -26.15
N ALA A 108 -25.56 42.79 -25.43
CA ALA A 108 -25.70 44.22 -25.56
C ALA A 108 -25.31 44.67 -26.98
N GLU A 109 -26.30 44.92 -27.84
CA GLU A 109 -26.12 45.64 -29.09
C GLU A 109 -25.69 47.06 -28.76
N GLY A 110 -24.47 47.40 -29.21
CA GLY A 110 -23.83 48.65 -28.90
C GLY A 110 -24.49 49.86 -29.53
N GLN A 111 -24.15 51.03 -28.98
CA GLN A 111 -24.15 52.30 -29.70
C GLN A 111 -23.32 53.32 -28.89
N PRO A 112 -22.88 54.41 -29.54
CA PRO A 112 -21.49 54.78 -29.85
C PRO A 112 -20.64 55.32 -28.68
#